data_AF-A0A6H0TH56-F1
#
_entry.id   AF-A0A6H0TH56-F1
#
_cell.length_a   1.000
_cell.length_b   1.000
_cell.length_c   1.000
_cell.angle_alpha   90.00
_cell.angle_beta   90.00
_cell.angle_gamma   90.00
#
_symmetry.space_group_name_H-M   'P 1'
#
loop_
_entity.id
_entity.type
_entity.pdbx_description
1 polymer ?
#
loop_
_entity_poly.entity_id
_entity_poly.type
_entity_poly.pdbx_seq_one_letter_code
_entity_poly.pdbx_strand_id
1 'polypeptide(L)'
;MGKGASGANEFDDILIDSYKNLRKNKEISGQAHHLNQDAAFRDYIPTNDGLSVKLEGNIFKDIDSPHYNAHKSLEDFWNIYRKNGDLAGLKPNLTDYNNALRDSLINAGLSEAQVNKAVSEAIKQQINAGLLADDFVPRIPGRINLPKPKP
;
A
#
# COMPACT_ATOMS: atom_id res chain seq x y z
N MET A 1 41.24 -16.02 2.99
CA MET A 1 40.01 -15.20 3.00
C MET A 1 39.06 -15.74 1.95
N GLY A 2 37.81 -16.03 2.32
CA GLY A 2 36.80 -16.46 1.36
C GLY A 2 35.71 -17.29 2.00
N LYS A 3 34.57 -16.65 2.26
CA LYS A 3 33.20 -17.14 2.07
C LYS A 3 32.26 -16.07 2.62
N GLY A 4 31.91 -15.11 1.77
CA GLY A 4 30.75 -14.26 1.99
C GLY A 4 29.52 -15.09 1.67
N ALA A 5 28.82 -15.55 2.70
CA ALA A 5 27.50 -16.10 2.56
C ALA A 5 26.52 -14.94 2.40
N SER A 6 26.16 -14.58 1.16
CA SER A 6 24.92 -13.82 0.93
C SER A 6 23.77 -14.81 0.90
N GLY A 7 23.41 -15.30 2.08
CA GLY A 7 22.10 -15.90 2.29
C GLY A 7 21.07 -14.78 2.22
N ALA A 8 20.64 -14.43 1.01
CA ALA A 8 19.34 -13.78 0.87
C ALA A 8 18.34 -14.82 1.37
N ASN A 9 17.75 -14.58 2.54
CA ASN A 9 16.76 -15.49 3.11
C ASN A 9 15.61 -15.61 2.11
N GLU A 10 15.21 -16.84 1.76
CA GLU A 10 13.98 -17.10 1.00
C GLU A 10 12.71 -16.50 1.65
N PHE A 11 12.82 -16.02 2.90
CA PHE A 11 11.78 -15.31 3.65
C PHE A 11 11.62 -13.82 3.30
N ASP A 12 12.56 -13.22 2.57
CA ASP A 12 12.53 -11.78 2.25
C ASP A 12 11.87 -11.44 0.90
N ASP A 13 11.42 -12.45 0.15
CA ASP A 13 10.77 -12.20 -1.15
C ASP A 13 9.25 -12.03 -1.01
N ILE A 14 8.78 -10.79 -1.16
CA ILE A 14 7.35 -10.49 -1.27
C ILE A 14 6.91 -10.60 -2.74
N LEU A 15 5.84 -11.36 -2.99
CA LEU A 15 5.21 -11.41 -4.31
C LEU A 15 4.44 -10.12 -4.58
N ILE A 16 4.86 -9.42 -5.62
CA ILE A 16 4.21 -8.24 -6.18
C ILE A 16 3.71 -8.60 -7.58
N ASP A 17 2.42 -8.45 -7.82
CA ASP A 17 1.80 -8.70 -9.12
C ASP A 17 0.53 -7.83 -9.23
N SER A 18 -0.06 -7.79 -10.41
CA SER A 18 -1.32 -7.10 -10.68
C SER A 18 -2.43 -7.57 -9.73
N TYR A 19 -3.30 -6.65 -9.33
CA TYR A 19 -4.46 -6.94 -8.50
C TYR A 19 -5.33 -8.07 -9.08
N LYS A 20 -5.49 -8.09 -10.42
CA LYS A 20 -6.25 -9.13 -11.13
C LYS A 20 -5.74 -10.53 -10.84
N ASN A 21 -4.42 -10.70 -10.78
CA ASN A 21 -3.77 -11.97 -10.51
C ASN A 21 -3.76 -12.28 -9.02
N LEU A 22 -3.29 -11.35 -8.18
CA LEU A 22 -3.16 -11.59 -6.74
C LEU A 22 -4.49 -11.85 -6.04
N ARG A 23 -5.57 -11.19 -6.43
CA ARG A 23 -6.90 -11.45 -5.81
C ARG A 23 -7.39 -12.89 -6.06
N LYS A 24 -6.91 -13.53 -7.11
CA LYS A 24 -7.23 -14.92 -7.47
C LYS A 24 -6.24 -15.93 -6.91
N ASN A 25 -5.01 -15.53 -6.61
CA ASN A 25 -4.01 -16.40 -6.01
C ASN A 25 -4.48 -16.86 -4.61
N LYS A 26 -4.66 -18.17 -4.45
CA LYS A 26 -5.08 -18.84 -3.21
C LYS A 26 -3.93 -19.53 -2.48
N GLU A 27 -2.76 -19.64 -3.11
CA GLU A 27 -1.56 -20.24 -2.52
C GLU A 27 -0.98 -19.35 -1.41
N ILE A 28 -1.25 -18.03 -1.47
CA ILE A 28 -0.88 -17.07 -0.44
C ILE A 28 -2.15 -16.59 0.26
N SER A 29 -2.17 -16.71 1.59
CA SER A 29 -3.28 -16.27 2.43
C SER A 29 -3.52 -14.76 2.34
N GLY A 30 -4.68 -14.32 2.82
CA GLY A 30 -5.02 -12.91 2.89
C GLY A 30 -5.63 -12.31 1.61
N GLN A 31 -5.82 -11.00 1.65
CA GLN A 31 -6.44 -10.21 0.59
C GLN A 31 -5.37 -9.44 -0.19
N ALA A 32 -5.67 -9.14 -1.46
CA ALA A 32 -4.79 -8.31 -2.27
C ALA A 32 -4.95 -6.84 -1.84
N HIS A 33 -3.83 -6.21 -1.51
CA HIS A 33 -3.70 -4.82 -1.11
C HIS A 33 -3.00 -4.05 -2.23
N HIS A 34 -3.67 -3.05 -2.80
CA HIS A 34 -3.08 -2.17 -3.83
C HIS A 34 -1.98 -1.29 -3.24
N LEU A 35 -0.81 -1.28 -3.87
CA LEU A 35 0.31 -0.41 -3.50
C LEU A 35 0.03 1.06 -3.89
N ASN A 36 -0.53 1.28 -5.07
CA ASN A 36 -1.15 2.55 -5.46
C ASN A 36 -2.66 2.43 -5.22
N GLN A 37 -3.17 2.96 -4.11
CA GLN A 37 -4.55 2.77 -3.67
C GLN A 37 -5.53 3.10 -4.80
N ASP A 38 -6.35 2.12 -5.21
CA ASP A 38 -7.21 2.22 -6.39
C ASP A 38 -8.05 3.50 -6.40
N ALA A 39 -8.70 3.82 -5.28
CA ALA A 39 -9.53 5.01 -5.17
C ALA A 39 -8.78 6.33 -5.39
N ALA A 40 -7.46 6.36 -5.15
CA ALA A 40 -6.61 7.52 -5.39
C ALA A 40 -6.02 7.55 -6.81
N PHE A 41 -5.72 6.39 -7.43
CA PHE A 41 -4.90 6.31 -8.65
C PHE A 41 -5.58 5.75 -9.90
N ARG A 42 -6.81 5.22 -9.81
CA ARG A 42 -7.48 4.49 -10.91
C ARG A 42 -7.67 5.21 -12.24
N ASP A 43 -7.53 6.53 -12.27
CA ASP A 43 -7.62 7.32 -13.50
C ASP A 43 -6.34 7.22 -14.35
N TYR A 44 -5.23 6.83 -13.72
CA TYR A 44 -3.91 6.65 -14.33
C TYR A 44 -3.48 5.18 -14.35
N ILE A 45 -3.86 4.42 -13.31
CA ILE A 45 -3.48 3.01 -13.15
C ILE A 45 -4.77 2.19 -13.06
N PRO A 46 -5.20 1.47 -14.11
CA PRO A 46 -6.43 0.70 -14.09
C PRO A 46 -6.47 -0.29 -12.91
N THR A 47 -7.64 -0.43 -12.26
CA THR A 47 -7.81 -1.24 -11.03
C THR A 47 -7.21 -2.64 -11.10
N ASN A 48 -7.39 -3.32 -12.24
CA ASN A 48 -6.91 -4.68 -12.44
C ASN A 48 -5.39 -4.77 -12.62
N ASP A 49 -4.77 -3.68 -13.06
CA ASP A 49 -3.34 -3.60 -13.39
C ASP A 49 -2.54 -2.97 -12.25
N GLY A 50 -3.21 -2.33 -11.28
CA GLY A 50 -2.60 -1.81 -10.06
C GLY A 50 -1.78 -2.88 -9.34
N LEU A 51 -0.49 -2.59 -9.12
CA LEU A 51 0.40 -3.51 -8.43
C LEU A 51 -0.08 -3.67 -6.98
N SER A 52 -0.04 -4.90 -6.51
CA SER A 52 -0.55 -5.28 -5.21
C SER A 52 0.41 -6.23 -4.50
N VAL A 53 0.16 -6.42 -3.20
CA VAL A 53 0.76 -7.48 -2.38
C VAL A 53 -0.36 -8.23 -1.65
N LYS A 54 -0.06 -9.41 -1.09
CA LYS A 54 -0.98 -10.13 -0.21
C LYS A 54 -0.72 -9.73 1.23
N LEU A 55 -1.76 -9.26 1.93
CA LEU A 55 -1.71 -8.99 3.36
C LEU A 55 -2.75 -9.86 4.08
N GLU A 56 -2.34 -10.42 5.22
CA GLU A 56 -3.20 -11.29 6.01
C GLU A 56 -4.41 -10.56 6.63
N GLY A 57 -5.54 -11.26 6.63
CA GLY A 57 -6.81 -10.81 7.19
C GLY A 57 -7.68 -9.98 6.23
N ASN A 58 -8.90 -9.75 6.70
CA ASN A 58 -9.95 -9.00 6.03
C ASN A 58 -10.18 -7.67 6.74
N ILE A 59 -10.02 -6.56 6.02
CA ILE A 59 -10.11 -5.20 6.57
C ILE A 59 -11.45 -4.87 7.24
N PHE A 60 -12.52 -5.62 6.94
CA PHE A 60 -13.86 -5.40 7.49
C PHE A 60 -14.23 -6.33 8.64
N LYS A 61 -13.37 -7.30 8.99
CA LYS A 61 -13.67 -8.34 9.98
C LYS A 61 -12.56 -8.54 11.00
N ASP A 62 -11.31 -8.54 10.53
CA ASP A 62 -10.16 -8.97 11.30
C ASP A 62 -9.43 -7.72 11.80
N ILE A 63 -9.96 -7.14 12.88
CA ILE A 63 -9.34 -5.98 13.54
C ILE A 63 -7.91 -6.34 13.96
N ASP A 64 -6.99 -5.40 13.78
CA ASP A 64 -5.56 -5.50 14.06
C ASP A 64 -4.78 -6.53 13.21
N SER A 65 -5.41 -7.11 12.18
CA SER A 65 -4.68 -7.92 11.19
C SER A 65 -3.69 -7.06 10.38
N PRO A 66 -2.67 -7.67 9.75
CA PRO A 66 -1.76 -6.97 8.85
C PRO A 66 -2.45 -6.06 7.82
N HIS A 67 -3.46 -6.58 7.12
CA HIS A 67 -4.18 -5.80 6.12
C HIS A 67 -5.03 -4.69 6.73
N TYR A 68 -5.64 -4.93 7.90
CA TYR A 68 -6.37 -3.90 8.63
C TYR A 68 -5.43 -2.76 9.07
N ASN A 69 -4.25 -3.07 9.59
CA ASN A 69 -3.28 -2.07 10.05
C ASN A 69 -2.72 -1.22 8.91
N ALA A 70 -2.46 -1.82 7.75
CA ALA A 70 -2.12 -1.09 6.53
C ALA A 70 -3.20 -0.04 6.19
N HIS A 71 -4.45 -0.46 6.12
CA HIS A 71 -5.55 0.45 5.81
C HIS A 71 -5.79 1.48 6.92
N LYS A 72 -5.61 1.13 8.20
CA LYS A 72 -5.71 2.08 9.30
C LYS A 72 -4.66 3.19 9.14
N SER A 73 -3.42 2.83 8.86
CA SER A 73 -2.32 3.78 8.63
C SER A 73 -2.63 4.71 7.43
N LEU A 74 -3.08 4.16 6.30
CA LEU A 74 -3.50 4.97 5.15
C LEU A 74 -4.70 5.86 5.45
N GLU A 75 -5.70 5.39 6.21
CA GLU A 75 -6.83 6.22 6.62
C GLU A 75 -6.37 7.39 7.50
N ASP A 76 -5.43 7.17 8.43
CA ASP A 76 -4.84 8.23 9.25
C ASP A 76 -4.13 9.28 8.38
N PHE A 77 -3.35 8.85 7.38
CA PHE A 77 -2.75 9.74 6.37
C PHE A 77 -3.80 10.53 5.58
N TRP A 78 -4.83 9.88 5.04
CA TRP A 78 -5.83 10.57 4.22
C TRP A 78 -6.71 11.52 5.04
N ASN A 79 -6.94 11.21 6.33
CA ASN A 79 -7.80 12.01 7.19
C ASN A 79 -7.32 13.45 7.36
N ILE A 80 -6.01 13.71 7.33
CA ILE A 80 -5.49 15.08 7.44
C ILE A 80 -5.83 15.94 6.21
N TYR A 81 -5.99 15.33 5.03
CA TYR A 81 -6.33 16.02 3.77
C TYR A 81 -7.84 16.04 3.49
N ARG A 82 -8.61 15.15 4.13
CA ARG A 82 -10.07 15.10 4.02
C ARG A 82 -10.71 16.28 4.76
N LYS A 83 -12.02 16.45 4.55
CA LYS A 83 -12.82 17.47 5.24
C LYS A 83 -12.62 17.38 6.76
N ASN A 84 -12.34 18.52 7.39
CA ASN A 84 -12.03 18.69 8.82
C ASN A 84 -10.64 18.19 9.26
N GLY A 85 -9.77 17.75 8.35
CA GLY A 85 -8.35 17.54 8.63
C GLY A 85 -7.55 18.84 8.57
N ASP A 86 -6.36 18.82 9.17
CA ASP A 86 -5.49 20.01 9.28
C ASP A 86 -5.04 20.57 7.92
N LEU A 87 -4.98 19.71 6.89
CA LEU A 87 -4.60 20.05 5.51
C LEU A 87 -5.80 19.96 4.56
N ALA A 88 -7.03 20.11 5.08
CA ALA A 88 -8.25 20.05 4.26
C ALA A 88 -8.19 21.07 3.10
N GLY A 89 -8.46 20.58 1.89
CA GLY A 89 -8.41 21.39 0.65
C GLY A 89 -7.04 21.41 -0.02
N LEU A 90 -5.99 20.95 0.65
CA LEU A 90 -4.69 20.67 0.05
C LEU A 90 -4.65 19.21 -0.46
N LYS A 91 -3.63 18.92 -1.27
CA LYS A 91 -3.42 17.59 -1.87
C LYS A 91 -1.99 17.15 -1.59
N PRO A 92 -1.76 15.91 -1.13
CA PRO A 92 -0.40 15.41 -0.98
C PRO A 92 0.26 15.26 -2.34
N ASN A 93 1.58 15.44 -2.39
CA ASN A 93 2.34 15.03 -3.57
C ASN A 93 2.58 13.50 -3.56
N LEU A 94 3.12 12.96 -4.65
CA LEU A 94 3.43 11.53 -4.72
C LEU A 94 4.48 11.11 -3.69
N THR A 95 5.43 11.99 -3.35
CA THR A 95 6.43 11.71 -2.30
C THR A 95 5.76 11.48 -0.94
N ASP A 96 4.80 12.33 -0.56
CA ASP A 96 4.03 12.18 0.69
C ASP A 96 3.24 10.87 0.69
N TYR A 97 2.61 10.52 -0.43
CA TYR A 97 1.90 9.25 -0.57
C TYR A 97 2.83 8.04 -0.48
N ASN A 98 4.00 8.10 -1.10
CA ASN A 98 4.97 7.00 -1.08
C ASN A 98 5.55 6.78 0.33
N ASN A 99 5.71 7.84 1.11
CA ASN A 99 6.03 7.74 2.54
C ASN A 99 4.88 7.12 3.34
N ALA A 100 3.63 7.54 3.08
CA ALA A 100 2.46 6.94 3.73
C ALA A 100 2.28 5.45 3.36
N LEU A 101 2.58 5.06 2.12
CA LEU A 101 2.60 3.66 1.69
C LEU A 101 3.68 2.87 2.44
N ARG A 102 4.90 3.42 2.58
CA ARG A 102 5.96 2.80 3.39
C ARG A 102 5.47 2.53 4.81
N ASP A 103 4.91 3.54 5.47
CA ASP A 103 4.42 3.42 6.84
C ASP A 103 3.29 2.39 6.95
N SER A 104 2.36 2.38 5.99
CA SER A 104 1.28 1.40 5.89
C SER A 104 1.81 -0.04 5.84
N LEU A 105 2.82 -0.31 5.00
CA LEU A 105 3.42 -1.64 4.86
C LEU A 105 4.22 -2.05 6.10
N ILE A 106 4.91 -1.10 6.76
CA ILE A 106 5.57 -1.34 8.06
C ILE A 106 4.54 -1.70 9.14
N ASN A 107 3.41 -0.99 9.20
CA ASN A 107 2.33 -1.28 10.14
C ASN A 107 1.64 -2.62 9.87
N ALA A 108 1.74 -3.15 8.64
CA ALA A 108 1.33 -4.51 8.31
C ALA A 108 2.35 -5.58 8.74
N GLY A 109 3.50 -5.20 9.30
CA GLY A 109 4.52 -6.11 9.78
C GLY A 109 5.49 -6.64 8.71
N LEU A 110 5.55 -6.01 7.53
CA LEU A 110 6.50 -6.40 6.50
C LEU A 110 7.94 -6.03 6.90
N SER A 111 8.91 -6.83 6.45
CA SER A 111 10.32 -6.53 6.66
C SER A 111 10.75 -5.30 5.87
N GLU A 112 11.82 -4.63 6.30
CA GLU A 112 12.34 -3.45 5.60
C GLU A 112 12.66 -3.74 4.12
N ALA A 113 13.21 -4.93 3.83
CA ALA A 113 13.50 -5.37 2.47
C ALA A 113 12.23 -5.47 1.62
N GLN A 114 11.16 -6.07 2.16
CA GLN A 114 9.87 -6.20 1.49
C GLN A 114 9.23 -4.83 1.24
N VAL A 115 9.26 -3.94 2.23
CA VAL A 115 8.74 -2.57 2.13
C VAL A 115 9.50 -1.79 1.05
N ASN A 116 10.84 -1.83 1.06
CA ASN A 116 11.67 -1.15 0.08
C ASN A 116 11.36 -1.62 -1.34
N LYS A 117 11.23 -2.93 -1.54
CA LYS A 117 10.86 -3.52 -2.84
C LYS A 117 9.47 -3.06 -3.28
N ALA A 118 8.46 -3.17 -2.43
CA ALA A 118 7.08 -2.80 -2.76
C ALA A 118 6.92 -1.31 -3.08
N VAL A 119 7.52 -0.42 -2.28
CA VAL A 119 7.47 1.03 -2.53
C VAL A 119 8.22 1.37 -3.82
N SER A 120 9.37 0.73 -4.10
CA SER A 120 10.10 0.94 -5.35
C SER A 120 9.25 0.57 -6.58
N GLU A 121 8.57 -0.58 -6.55
CA GLU A 121 7.68 -0.99 -7.64
C GLU A 121 6.44 -0.09 -7.78
N ALA A 122 5.89 0.41 -6.67
CA ALA A 122 4.79 1.37 -6.68
C ALA A 122 5.19 2.68 -7.39
N ILE A 123 6.38 3.21 -7.08
CA ILE A 123 6.96 4.40 -7.72
C ILE A 123 7.20 4.15 -9.21
N LYS A 124 7.78 3.00 -9.59
CA LYS A 124 7.96 2.65 -11.00
C LYS A 124 6.64 2.61 -11.75
N GLN A 125 5.58 2.07 -11.13
CA GLN A 125 4.24 2.08 -11.73
C GLN A 125 3.67 3.50 -11.89
N GLN A 126 3.89 4.39 -10.93
CA GLN A 126 3.51 5.81 -11.05
C GLN A 126 4.21 6.46 -12.24
N ILE A 127 5.54 6.30 -12.35
CA ILE A 127 6.34 6.85 -13.45
C ILE A 127 5.86 6.31 -14.81
N ASN A 128 5.62 5.00 -14.91
CA ASN A 128 5.12 4.38 -16.14
C ASN A 128 3.72 4.87 -16.53
N ALA A 129 2.92 5.33 -15.55
CA ALA A 129 1.63 5.94 -15.77
C ALA A 129 1.70 7.46 -16.05
N GLY A 130 2.91 8.04 -16.11
CA GLY A 130 3.14 9.46 -16.39
C GLY A 130 3.02 10.37 -15.17
N LEU A 131 3.15 9.83 -13.95
CA LEU A 131 3.11 10.58 -12.69
C LEU A 131 4.53 10.73 -12.13
N LEU A 132 5.00 11.96 -11.94
CA LEU A 132 6.33 12.30 -11.42
C LEU A 132 6.28 12.69 -9.93
N ALA A 133 7.41 12.60 -9.23
CA ALA A 133 7.45 12.68 -7.76
C ALA A 133 6.91 13.99 -7.15
N ASP A 134 7.00 15.09 -7.89
CA ASP A 134 6.51 16.43 -7.53
C ASP A 134 5.05 16.68 -7.98
N ASP A 135 4.46 15.77 -8.75
CA ASP A 135 3.03 15.80 -9.04
C ASP A 135 2.21 15.53 -7.78
N PHE A 136 1.00 16.07 -7.77
CA PHE A 136 0.01 15.71 -6.77
C PHE A 136 -0.56 14.32 -7.02
N VAL A 137 -0.88 13.57 -5.96
CA VAL A 137 -1.67 12.32 -6.09
C VAL A 137 -2.92 12.58 -6.93
N PRO A 138 -3.47 11.66 -7.75
CA PRO A 138 -4.56 12.03 -8.65
C PRO A 138 -5.87 12.40 -7.93
N ARG A 139 -6.19 11.74 -6.82
CA ARG A 139 -7.42 11.98 -6.03
C ARG A 139 -7.21 11.70 -4.55
N ILE A 140 -7.88 12.48 -3.68
CA ILE A 140 -8.06 12.13 -2.27
C ILE A 140 -9.22 11.12 -2.17
N PRO A 141 -8.99 9.89 -1.70
CA PRO A 141 -10.04 8.88 -1.64
C PRO A 141 -11.05 9.19 -0.53
N GLY A 142 -12.31 8.79 -0.76
CA GLY A 142 -13.33 8.78 0.28
C GLY A 142 -12.95 7.85 1.44
N ARG A 143 -13.54 8.08 2.61
CA ARG A 143 -13.26 7.33 3.84
C ARG A 143 -13.66 5.85 3.70
N ILE A 144 -12.78 4.95 4.15
CA ILE A 144 -13.14 3.55 4.39
C ILE A 144 -13.53 3.41 5.87
N ASN A 145 -14.75 2.95 6.12
CA ASN A 145 -15.23 2.73 7.49
C ASN A 145 -14.70 1.40 8.02
N LEU A 146 -13.46 1.40 8.51
CA LEU A 146 -12.87 0.25 9.20
C LEU A 146 -13.66 -0.08 10.49
N PRO A 147 -13.82 -1.37 10.83
CA PRO A 147 -14.48 -1.77 12.08
C PRO A 147 -13.69 -1.25 13.28
N LYS A 148 -14.40 -0.92 14.37
CA LYS A 148 -13.79 -0.49 15.62
C LYS A 148 -13.74 -1.64 16.62
N PRO A 149 -12.71 -1.73 17.48
CA PRO A 149 -12.72 -2.64 18.62
C PRO A 149 -14.00 -2.44 19.43
N LYS A 150 -14.56 -3.54 19.94
CA LYS A 150 -15.64 -3.43 20.93
C LYS A 150 -15.05 -2.86 22.22
N PRO A 151 -15.74 -1.91 22.87
CA PRO A 151 -15.32 -1.37 24.17
C PRO A 151 -15.31 -2.44 25.26
#